data_AF-H8KPQ4-F1
#
_entry.id   AF-H8KPQ4-F1
#
_cell.length_a   1.000
_cell.length_b   1.000
_cell.length_c   1.000
_cell.angle_alpha   90.00
_cell.angle_beta   90.00
_cell.angle_gamma   90.00
#
_symmetry.space_group_name_H-M   'P 1'
#
loop_
_entity.id
_entity.type
_entity.pdbx_description
1 polymer ?
#
loop_
_entity_poly.entity_id
_entity_poly.type
_entity_poly.pdbx_seq_one_letter_code
_entity_poly.pdbx_strand_id
1 'polypeptide(L)'
;MNAKINKAKVSYKQIYSFIKAANEYLKLFPEETKLKYAITKVANQVNEFHKQWMEKLSDIELDHALTDADTGRVFFTIDDKTGKRNYQFDKEGIKASDAAKDLAFEDKSIEFEPYLALELPKGLHESWIEVFKPFVIDPDLKVELKTPEIVN
;
A
#
# COMPACT_ATOMS: atom_id res chain seq x y z
N MET A 1 0.96 -32.49 7.02
CA MET A 1 1.59 -32.11 5.75
C MET A 1 1.87 -30.62 5.79
N ASN A 2 3.13 -30.19 5.83
CA ASN A 2 3.48 -28.79 5.68
C ASN A 2 3.40 -28.45 4.19
N ALA A 3 2.29 -27.87 3.75
CA ALA A 3 2.26 -27.23 2.44
C ALA A 3 3.38 -26.18 2.44
N LYS A 4 4.33 -26.29 1.50
CA LYS A 4 5.27 -25.20 1.24
C LYS A 4 4.41 -23.98 0.91
N ILE A 5 4.33 -23.02 1.82
CA ILE A 5 3.73 -21.74 1.51
C ILE A 5 4.63 -21.15 0.43
N ASN A 6 4.16 -21.13 -0.81
CA ASN A 6 4.88 -20.50 -1.89
C ASN A 6 4.97 -19.02 -1.56
N LYS A 7 6.20 -18.49 -1.51
CA LYS A 7 6.40 -17.05 -1.33
C LYS A 7 5.69 -16.33 -2.46
N ALA A 8 4.88 -15.34 -2.12
CA ALA A 8 4.24 -14.46 -3.08
C ALA A 8 5.22 -13.34 -3.45
N LYS A 9 5.31 -13.03 -4.75
CA LYS A 9 6.11 -11.93 -5.28
C LYS A 9 5.19 -10.78 -5.66
N VAL A 10 5.34 -9.63 -4.99
CA VAL A 10 4.49 -8.45 -5.22
C VAL A 10 5.33 -7.20 -5.41
N SER A 11 4.88 -6.30 -6.28
CA SER A 11 5.47 -4.98 -6.44
C SER A 11 5.16 -4.08 -5.25
N TYR A 12 5.98 -3.06 -5.03
CA TYR A 12 5.68 -2.03 -4.03
C TYR A 12 4.35 -1.32 -4.25
N LYS A 13 3.94 -1.11 -5.52
CA LYS A 13 2.62 -0.57 -5.87
C LYS A 13 1.50 -1.44 -5.31
N GLN A 14 1.62 -2.77 -5.43
CA GLN A 14 0.65 -3.70 -4.87
C GLN A 14 0.64 -3.67 -3.34
N ILE A 15 1.81 -3.56 -2.67
CA ILE A 15 1.87 -3.41 -1.21
C ILE A 15 1.13 -2.14 -0.77
N TYR A 16 1.39 -1.00 -1.42
CA TYR A 16 0.76 0.26 -1.08
C TYR A 16 -0.77 0.18 -1.23
N SER A 17 -1.24 -0.35 -2.36
CA SER A 17 -2.66 -0.60 -2.59
C SER A 17 -3.26 -1.53 -1.52
N PHE A 18 -2.54 -2.60 -1.16
CA PHE A 18 -2.95 -3.53 -0.12
C PHE A 18 -3.04 -2.87 1.27
N ILE A 19 -2.03 -2.11 1.71
CA ILE A 19 -2.04 -1.43 3.02
C ILE A 19 -3.18 -0.41 3.10
N LYS A 20 -3.36 0.40 2.05
CA LYS A 20 -4.46 1.36 1.98
C LYS A 20 -5.80 0.64 2.09
N ALA A 21 -5.98 -0.42 1.30
CA ALA A 21 -7.20 -1.22 1.30
C ALA A 21 -7.43 -1.92 2.65
N ALA A 22 -6.39 -2.51 3.24
CA ALA A 22 -6.45 -3.15 4.54
C ALA A 22 -6.94 -2.18 5.62
N ASN A 23 -6.37 -0.98 5.69
CA ASN A 23 -6.77 0.03 6.68
C ASN A 23 -8.24 0.45 6.52
N GLU A 24 -8.68 0.66 5.28
CA GLU A 24 -10.08 1.02 5.00
C GLU A 24 -11.03 -0.14 5.31
N TYR A 25 -10.70 -1.36 4.90
CA TYR A 25 -11.48 -2.56 5.18
C TYR A 25 -11.62 -2.79 6.70
N LEU A 26 -10.52 -2.73 7.45
CA LEU A 26 -10.51 -2.91 8.90
C LEU A 26 -11.36 -1.85 9.64
N LYS A 27 -11.51 -0.66 9.05
CA LYS A 27 -12.35 0.41 9.57
C LYS A 27 -13.83 0.19 9.25
N LEU A 28 -14.14 -0.25 8.03
CA LEU A 28 -15.53 -0.45 7.55
C LEU A 28 -16.16 -1.74 8.10
N PHE A 29 -15.36 -2.79 8.30
CA PHE A 29 -15.81 -4.11 8.72
C PHE A 29 -15.19 -4.48 10.07
N PRO A 30 -15.74 -4.00 11.20
CA PRO A 30 -15.17 -4.25 12.52
C PRO A 30 -15.30 -5.70 12.98
N GLU A 31 -16.21 -6.46 12.39
CA GLU A 31 -16.51 -7.86 12.72
C GLU A 31 -15.29 -8.78 12.56
N GLU A 32 -15.11 -9.71 13.50
CA GLU A 32 -14.03 -10.70 13.43
C GLU A 32 -14.32 -11.77 12.38
N THR A 33 -13.48 -11.83 11.35
CA THR A 33 -13.59 -12.79 10.23
C THR A 33 -12.23 -13.40 9.92
N LYS A 34 -12.20 -14.56 9.24
CA LYS A 34 -10.94 -15.16 8.78
C LYS A 34 -10.18 -14.25 7.83
N LEU A 35 -10.91 -13.52 6.98
CA LEU A 35 -10.32 -12.50 6.11
C LEU A 35 -9.67 -11.37 6.91
N LYS A 36 -10.36 -10.82 7.92
CA LYS A 36 -9.79 -9.78 8.81
C LYS A 36 -8.52 -10.26 9.52
N TYR A 37 -8.53 -11.49 10.03
CA TYR A 37 -7.37 -12.08 10.68
C TYR A 37 -6.19 -12.22 9.71
N ALA A 38 -6.45 -12.70 8.48
CA ALA A 38 -5.46 -12.83 7.42
C ALA A 38 -4.88 -11.47 6.99
N ILE A 39 -5.74 -10.47 6.76
CA ILE A 39 -5.34 -9.09 6.45
C ILE A 39 -4.43 -8.53 7.53
N THR A 40 -4.80 -8.67 8.81
CA THR A 40 -4.02 -8.14 9.93
C THR A 40 -2.64 -8.78 10.01
N LYS A 41 -2.55 -10.11 9.81
CA LYS A 41 -1.28 -10.85 9.78
C LYS A 41 -0.37 -10.36 8.66
N VAL A 42 -0.87 -10.31 7.42
CA VAL A 42 -0.06 -9.91 6.26
C VAL A 42 0.27 -8.43 6.29
N ALA A 43 -0.67 -7.57 6.71
CA ALA A 43 -0.42 -6.13 6.86
C ALA A 43 0.77 -5.89 7.79
N ASN A 44 0.82 -6.54 8.96
CA ASN A 44 1.96 -6.40 9.86
C ASN A 44 3.29 -6.84 9.22
N GLN A 45 3.28 -7.89 8.39
CA GLN A 45 4.47 -8.37 7.69
C GLN A 45 4.94 -7.39 6.61
N VAL A 46 4.03 -6.87 5.79
CA VAL A 46 4.38 -6.00 4.66
C VAL A 46 4.52 -4.52 5.05
N ASN A 47 4.03 -4.13 6.23
CA ASN A 47 4.10 -2.75 6.71
C ASN A 47 5.53 -2.26 6.92
N GLU A 48 6.45 -3.14 7.27
CA GLU A 48 7.86 -2.78 7.41
C GLU A 48 8.46 -2.34 6.06
N PHE A 49 8.19 -3.10 5.00
CA PHE A 49 8.57 -2.71 3.64
C PHE A 49 7.90 -1.41 3.20
N HIS A 50 6.63 -1.22 3.57
CA HIS A 50 5.90 0.02 3.30
C HIS A 50 6.51 1.23 4.04
N LYS A 51 6.97 1.09 5.29
CA LYS A 51 7.63 2.17 6.02
C LYS A 51 8.96 2.58 5.37
N GLN A 52 9.82 1.61 5.12
CA GLN A 52 11.11 1.84 4.44
C GLN A 52 10.92 2.49 3.07
N TRP A 53 9.82 2.15 2.40
CA TRP A 53 9.42 2.78 1.16
C TRP A 53 9.03 4.25 1.32
N MET A 54 8.16 4.54 2.28
CA MET A 54 7.71 5.91 2.56
C MET A 54 8.86 6.81 3.00
N GLU A 55 9.85 6.27 3.71
CA GLU A 55 11.08 6.98 4.07
C GLU A 55 11.89 7.34 2.81
N LYS A 56 12.14 6.38 1.92
CA LYS A 56 12.86 6.66 0.65
C LYS A 56 12.14 7.67 -0.23
N LEU A 57 10.80 7.61 -0.28
CA LEU A 57 10.00 8.62 -0.97
C LEU A 57 10.21 10.01 -0.35
N SER A 58 10.21 10.10 0.97
CA SER A 58 10.45 11.35 1.68
C SER A 58 11.86 11.88 1.44
N ASP A 59 12.87 11.01 1.34
CA ASP A 59 14.25 11.42 1.06
C ASP A 59 14.36 11.97 -0.38
N ILE A 60 13.78 11.29 -1.37
CA ILE A 60 13.71 11.79 -2.75
C ILE A 60 12.97 13.13 -2.81
N GLU A 61 11.87 13.27 -2.07
CA GLU A 61 11.15 14.55 -1.99
C GLU A 61 12.01 15.65 -1.38
N LEU A 62 12.79 15.35 -0.35
CA LEU A 62 13.69 16.31 0.28
C LEU A 62 14.82 16.75 -0.67
N ASP A 63 15.43 15.80 -1.40
CA ASP A 63 16.54 16.04 -2.32
C ASP A 63 16.16 16.95 -3.51
N HIS A 64 14.89 16.94 -3.88
CA HIS A 64 14.35 17.71 -5.00
C HIS A 64 13.50 18.90 -4.57
N ALA A 65 13.39 19.16 -3.27
CA ALA A 65 12.60 20.26 -2.75
C ALA A 65 13.25 21.63 -3.04
N LEU A 66 12.40 22.65 -3.12
CA LEU A 66 12.83 24.02 -3.28
C LEU A 66 13.64 24.49 -2.07
N THR A 67 14.79 25.09 -2.32
CA THR A 67 15.68 25.63 -1.29
C THR A 67 15.78 27.15 -1.36
N ASP A 68 15.86 27.78 -0.21
CA ASP A 68 16.25 29.18 -0.07
C ASP A 68 17.71 29.38 -0.50
N ALA A 69 17.94 30.28 -1.45
CA ALA A 69 19.26 30.47 -2.07
C ALA A 69 20.32 31.01 -1.10
N ASP A 70 19.90 31.77 -0.08
CA ASP A 70 20.82 32.42 0.86
C ASP A 70 21.19 31.50 2.03
N THR A 71 20.25 30.65 2.46
CA THR A 71 20.39 29.82 3.66
C THR A 71 20.52 28.32 3.37
N GLY A 72 20.23 27.88 2.15
CA GLY A 72 20.19 26.47 1.76
C GLY A 72 19.07 25.67 2.45
N ARG A 73 18.11 26.34 3.09
CA ARG A 73 17.02 25.68 3.82
C ARG A 73 15.90 25.28 2.88
N VAL A 74 15.31 24.12 3.13
CA VAL A 74 14.19 23.61 2.36
C VAL A 74 12.88 24.29 2.77
N PHE A 75 12.06 24.68 1.80
CA PHE A 75 10.72 25.18 2.03
C PHE A 75 9.73 24.02 2.26
N PHE A 76 9.01 24.04 3.38
CA PHE A 76 7.95 23.08 3.67
C PHE A 76 6.84 23.69 4.54
N THR A 77 5.67 23.06 4.51
CA THR A 77 4.60 23.28 5.50
C THR A 77 4.47 22.04 6.39
N ILE A 78 3.86 22.20 7.56
CA ILE A 78 3.51 21.08 8.45
C ILE A 78 2.00 20.88 8.38
N ASP A 79 1.57 19.65 8.16
CA ASP A 79 0.16 19.28 8.29
C ASP A 79 -0.22 19.21 9.77
N ASP A 80 -1.16 20.03 10.20
CA ASP A 80 -1.54 20.18 11.62
C ASP A 80 -2.17 18.91 12.22
N LYS A 81 -2.70 18.00 11.40
CA LYS A 81 -3.36 16.77 11.88
C LYS A 81 -2.38 15.61 12.04
N THR A 82 -1.38 15.55 11.17
CA THR A 82 -0.45 14.42 11.05
C THR A 82 0.97 14.76 11.48
N GLY A 83 1.31 16.04 11.60
CA GLY A 83 2.67 16.52 11.84
C GLY A 83 3.61 16.31 10.65
N LYS A 84 3.11 15.84 9.50
CA LYS A 84 3.92 15.53 8.33
C LYS A 84 4.39 16.80 7.63
N ARG A 85 5.65 16.81 7.17
CA ARG A 85 6.19 17.86 6.31
C ARG A 85 5.68 17.68 4.88
N ASN A 86 5.24 18.77 4.27
CA ASN A 86 4.92 18.85 2.85
C ASN A 86 5.93 19.81 2.20
N TYR A 87 6.87 19.26 1.46
CA TYR A 87 7.91 20.03 0.78
C TYR A 87 7.32 20.82 -0.39
N GLN A 88 7.86 22.02 -0.64
CA GLN A 88 7.52 22.80 -1.82
C GLN A 88 8.51 22.52 -2.94
N PHE A 89 8.05 22.61 -4.17
CA PHE A 89 8.84 22.29 -5.37
C PHE A 89 8.59 23.35 -6.43
N ASP A 90 9.61 23.67 -7.22
CA ASP A 90 9.41 24.31 -8.52
C ASP A 90 9.06 23.27 -9.59
N LYS A 91 8.82 23.72 -10.81
CA LYS A 91 8.36 22.84 -11.90
C LYS A 91 9.40 21.78 -12.26
N GLU A 92 10.67 22.14 -12.21
CA GLU A 92 11.81 21.29 -12.50
C GLU A 92 12.00 20.24 -11.38
N GLY A 93 11.91 20.65 -10.12
CA GLY A 93 11.96 19.79 -8.94
C GLY A 93 10.83 18.77 -8.90
N ILE A 94 9.59 19.14 -9.29
CA ILE A 94 8.49 18.18 -9.45
C ILE A 94 8.87 17.08 -10.44
N LYS A 95 9.31 17.46 -11.64
CA LYS A 95 9.68 16.48 -12.69
C LYS A 95 10.84 15.59 -12.27
N ALA A 96 11.84 16.16 -11.60
CA ALA A 96 13.00 15.42 -11.13
C ALA A 96 12.61 14.43 -10.01
N SER A 97 11.78 14.87 -9.06
CA SER A 97 11.25 14.01 -8.00
C SER A 97 10.42 12.87 -8.59
N ASP A 98 9.50 13.15 -9.51
CA ASP A 98 8.66 12.12 -10.14
C ASP A 98 9.51 11.10 -10.91
N ALA A 99 10.49 11.56 -11.70
CA ALA A 99 11.40 10.66 -12.42
C ALA A 99 12.28 9.81 -11.47
N ALA A 100 12.78 10.41 -10.37
CA ALA A 100 13.56 9.71 -9.36
C ALA A 100 12.72 8.66 -8.62
N LYS A 101 11.45 8.98 -8.34
CA LYS A 101 10.47 8.02 -7.80
C LYS A 101 10.30 6.88 -8.80
N ASP A 102 9.92 7.15 -10.04
CA ASP A 102 9.73 6.09 -11.05
C ASP A 102 10.96 5.17 -11.16
N LEU A 103 12.17 5.73 -11.24
CA LEU A 103 13.41 4.96 -11.31
C LEU A 103 13.72 4.16 -10.04
N ALA A 104 13.50 4.74 -8.86
CA ALA A 104 13.77 4.06 -7.60
C ALA A 104 12.93 2.77 -7.46
N PHE A 105 11.89 2.63 -8.29
CA PHE A 105 10.77 1.73 -8.08
C PHE A 105 10.43 0.86 -9.28
N GLU A 106 11.06 1.11 -10.42
CA GLU A 106 11.11 0.18 -11.54
C GLU A 106 11.69 -1.17 -11.06
N ASP A 107 10.99 -2.26 -11.35
CA ASP A 107 11.37 -3.65 -11.07
C ASP A 107 11.56 -4.10 -9.61
N LYS A 108 11.18 -3.28 -8.62
CA LYS A 108 11.25 -3.71 -7.23
C LYS A 108 10.04 -4.51 -6.79
N SER A 109 10.24 -5.81 -6.66
CA SER A 109 9.32 -6.74 -6.03
C SER A 109 9.86 -7.23 -4.69
N ILE A 110 8.97 -7.47 -3.73
CA ILE A 110 9.30 -8.20 -2.52
C ILE A 110 8.75 -9.62 -2.60
N GLU A 111 9.44 -10.54 -1.93
CA GLU A 111 8.89 -11.84 -1.63
C GLU A 111 8.44 -11.88 -0.17
N PHE A 112 7.24 -12.40 0.08
CA PHE A 112 6.72 -12.60 1.43
C PHE A 112 5.91 -13.89 1.49
N GLU A 113 5.61 -14.34 2.70
CA GLU A 113 4.77 -15.52 2.91
C GLU A 113 3.31 -15.07 3.07
N PRO A 114 2.42 -15.37 2.11
CA PRO A 114 1.01 -15.02 2.23
C PRO A 114 0.34 -15.79 3.38
N TYR A 115 -0.70 -15.19 3.95
CA TYR A 115 -1.58 -15.86 4.89
C TYR A 115 -2.99 -15.89 4.31
N LEU A 116 -3.38 -17.04 3.74
CA LEU A 116 -4.63 -17.16 3.00
C LEU A 116 -5.82 -17.34 3.94
N ALA A 117 -6.88 -16.58 3.70
CA ALA A 117 -8.15 -16.73 4.39
C ALA A 117 -8.85 -18.01 3.90
N LEU A 118 -9.35 -18.80 4.85
CA LEU A 118 -10.06 -20.06 4.57
C LEU A 118 -11.50 -19.84 4.11
N GLU A 119 -12.06 -18.67 4.39
CA GLU A 119 -13.41 -18.25 4.02
C GLU A 119 -13.44 -16.74 3.78
N LEU A 120 -14.34 -16.31 2.90
CA LEU A 120 -14.58 -14.89 2.63
C LEU A 120 -15.98 -14.49 3.13
N PRO A 121 -16.17 -13.25 3.59
CA PRO A 121 -17.49 -12.71 3.85
C PRO A 121 -18.36 -12.75 2.59
N LYS A 122 -19.65 -13.03 2.76
CA LYS A 122 -20.62 -13.00 1.65
C LYS A 122 -20.73 -11.59 1.08
N GLY A 123 -20.71 -11.48 -0.25
CA GLY A 123 -20.89 -10.21 -0.96
C GLY A 123 -19.73 -9.23 -0.80
N LEU A 124 -18.51 -9.74 -0.59
CA LEU A 124 -17.29 -8.93 -0.68
C LEU A 124 -17.19 -8.31 -2.08
N HIS A 125 -17.01 -6.99 -2.14
CA HIS A 125 -16.94 -6.28 -3.42
C HIS A 125 -15.68 -6.67 -4.22
N GLU A 126 -15.81 -6.74 -5.54
CA GLU A 126 -14.76 -7.20 -6.46
C GLU A 126 -13.45 -6.42 -6.31
N SER A 127 -13.53 -5.10 -6.14
CA SER A 127 -12.33 -4.26 -5.94
C SER A 127 -11.49 -4.66 -4.71
N TRP A 128 -12.12 -5.13 -3.63
CA TRP A 128 -11.39 -5.65 -2.47
C TRP A 128 -10.69 -6.97 -2.80
N ILE A 129 -11.39 -7.83 -3.55
CA ILE A 129 -10.88 -9.14 -3.93
C ILE A 129 -9.63 -8.99 -4.80
N GLU A 130 -9.67 -8.13 -5.81
CA GLU A 130 -8.52 -7.88 -6.68
C GLU A 130 -7.27 -7.45 -5.91
N VAL A 131 -7.44 -6.54 -4.95
CA VAL A 131 -6.34 -6.02 -4.13
C VAL A 131 -5.84 -7.06 -3.13
N PHE A 132 -6.73 -7.87 -2.54
CA PHE A 132 -6.40 -8.84 -1.50
C PHE A 132 -5.90 -10.18 -2.04
N LYS A 133 -6.20 -10.52 -3.30
CA LYS A 133 -5.82 -11.80 -3.93
C LYS A 133 -4.34 -12.17 -3.85
N PRO A 134 -3.39 -11.25 -4.10
CA PRO A 134 -1.97 -11.60 -4.01
C PRO A 134 -1.49 -11.86 -2.58
N PHE A 135 -2.29 -11.51 -1.57
CA PHE A 135 -1.86 -11.42 -0.18
C PHE A 135 -2.56 -12.42 0.73
N VAL A 136 -3.89 -12.50 0.62
CA VAL A 136 -4.73 -13.16 1.63
C VAL A 136 -5.90 -13.94 1.06
N ILE A 137 -6.10 -13.99 -0.25
CA ILE A 137 -7.18 -14.79 -0.85
C ILE A 137 -6.57 -15.91 -1.67
N ASP A 138 -6.94 -17.14 -1.35
CA ASP A 138 -6.56 -18.31 -2.13
C ASP A 138 -7.17 -18.20 -3.55
N PRO A 139 -6.36 -18.28 -4.63
CA PRO A 139 -6.84 -18.25 -6.01
C PRO A 139 -7.92 -19.29 -6.33
N ASP A 140 -7.93 -20.42 -5.61
CA ASP A 140 -8.84 -21.53 -5.82
C ASP A 140 -10.13 -21.43 -4.98
N LEU A 141 -10.23 -20.42 -4.10
CA LEU A 141 -11.41 -20.20 -3.28
C LEU A 141 -12.55 -19.62 -4.14
N LYS A 142 -13.70 -20.31 -4.16
CA LYS A 142 -14.89 -19.81 -4.86
C LYS A 142 -15.43 -18.57 -4.15
N VAL A 143 -15.46 -17.44 -4.86
CA VAL A 143 -15.99 -16.18 -4.33
C VAL A 143 -17.35 -15.89 -4.94
N GLU A 144 -18.38 -15.81 -4.10
CA GLU A 144 -19.68 -15.27 -4.51
C GLU A 144 -19.59 -13.74 -4.54
N LEU A 145 -19.42 -13.19 -5.75
CA LEU A 145 -19.30 -11.76 -5.98
C LEU A 145 -20.66 -11.05 -5.82
N LYS A 146 -20.65 -9.85 -5.22
CA LYS A 146 -21.77 -8.92 -5.34
C LYS A 146 -21.58 -8.10 -6.62
N THR A 147 -22.53 -8.20 -7.54
CA THR A 147 -22.65 -7.24 -8.65
C THR A 147 -22.97 -5.86 -8.06
N PRO A 148 -22.32 -4.77 -8.48
CA PRO A 148 -22.71 -3.44 -8.05
C PRO A 148 -24.17 -3.18 -8.47
N GLU A 149 -25.03 -2.84 -7.51
CA GLU A 149 -26.37 -2.33 -7.81
C GLU A 149 -26.19 -0.98 -8.49
N ILE A 150 -26.43 -0.94 -9.80
CA ILE A 150 -26.52 0.32 -10.55
C ILE A 150 -27.80 1.00 -10.05
N VAL A 151 -27.64 1.95 -9.13
CA VAL A 151 -28.72 2.86 -8.75
C VAL A 151 -28.87 3.85 -9.90
N ASN A 152 -29.90 3.65 -10.73
CA ASN A 152 -30.33 4.59 -11.77
C ASN A 152 -31.00 5.83 -11.15
#